data_AF-A0A9X3F195-F1
#
_entry.id   AF-A0A9X3F195-F1
#
_cell.length_a   1.000
_cell.length_b   1.000
_cell.length_c   1.000
_cell.angle_alpha   90.00
_cell.angle_beta   90.00
_cell.angle_gamma   90.00
#
_symmetry.space_group_name_H-M   'P 1'
#
loop_
_entity.id
_entity.type
_entity.pdbx_description
1 polymer ?
#
loop_
_entity_poly.entity_id
_entity_poly.type
_entity_poly.pdbx_seq_one_letter_code
_entity_poly.pdbx_strand_id
1 'polypeptide(L)'
;MALVILLDQFPRNMFRGTPEAFASDAKAREVANAALDAGHEHALTQEERLFLYLPLEHSEELADQERCVELMRALDETPMWLDYAVRHRDVIARFGRFPHRNAVLGRESTAEECEFLMQPGSSF
;
A
#
# COMPACT_ATOMS: atom_id res chain seq x y z
N MET A 1 -8.26 -14.33 -2.99
CA MET A 1 -8.39 -13.12 -3.82
C MET A 1 -9.55 -12.21 -3.40
N ALA A 2 -10.81 -12.63 -3.55
CA ALA A 2 -11.98 -11.76 -3.30
C ALA A 2 -11.96 -10.98 -1.97
N LEU A 3 -11.51 -11.60 -0.88
CA LEU A 3 -11.43 -10.94 0.43
C LEU A 3 -10.41 -9.79 0.45
N VAL A 4 -9.27 -9.93 -0.24
CA VAL A 4 -8.28 -8.84 -0.36
C VAL A 4 -8.91 -7.66 -1.12
N ILE A 5 -9.57 -7.92 -2.25
CA ILE A 5 -10.28 -6.88 -3.01
C ILE A 5 -11.33 -6.17 -2.16
N LEU A 6 -12.13 -6.93 -1.39
CA LEU A 6 -13.18 -6.37 -0.53
C LEU A 6 -12.63 -5.50 0.60
N LEU A 7 -11.47 -5.83 1.15
CA LEU A 7 -10.88 -5.12 2.29
C LEU A 7 -9.93 -4.00 1.88
N ASP A 8 -9.32 -4.10 0.71
CA ASP A 8 -8.29 -3.16 0.25
C ASP A 8 -8.84 -2.19 -0.81
N GLN A 9 -9.41 -2.73 -1.89
CA GLN A 9 -9.79 -1.95 -3.07
C GLN A 9 -11.17 -1.30 -2.94
N PHE A 10 -12.15 -2.02 -2.38
CA PHE A 10 -13.51 -1.49 -2.20
C PHE A 10 -13.56 -0.25 -1.31
N PRO A 11 -12.94 -0.23 -0.12
CA PRO A 11 -13.01 0.91 0.79
C PRO A 11 -12.39 2.17 0.19
N ARG A 12 -11.25 2.04 -0.51
CA ARG A 12 -10.58 3.14 -1.23
C ARG A 12 -11.47 3.79 -2.29
N ASN A 13 -12.35 3.02 -2.93
CA ASN A 13 -13.26 3.52 -3.95
C ASN A 13 -14.57 4.05 -3.37
N MET A 14 -15.16 3.35 -2.40
CA MET A 14 -16.47 3.69 -1.83
C MET A 14 -16.41 4.86 -0.84
N PHE A 15 -15.32 4.96 -0.08
CA PHE A 15 -15.17 5.92 1.01
C PHE A 15 -14.05 6.93 0.72
N ARG A 16 -13.85 7.26 -0.56
CA ARG A 16 -12.78 8.14 -1.01
C ARG A 16 -12.78 9.46 -0.23
N GLY A 17 -11.62 9.81 0.32
CA GLY A 17 -11.42 11.06 1.06
C GLY A 17 -11.93 11.04 2.51
N THR A 18 -12.33 9.87 3.03
CA THR A 18 -12.76 9.71 4.42
C THR A 18 -11.88 8.69 5.16
N PRO A 19 -11.82 8.70 6.50
CA PRO A 19 -11.04 7.73 7.28
C PRO A 19 -11.41 6.27 6.97
N GLU A 20 -12.68 6.02 6.62
CA GLU A 20 -13.22 4.70 6.31
C GLU A 20 -12.54 4.04 5.10
N ALA A 21 -11.89 4.81 4.22
CA ALA A 21 -11.07 4.27 3.14
C ALA A 21 -9.88 3.41 3.62
N PHE A 22 -9.44 3.61 4.86
CA PHE A 22 -8.27 2.93 5.47
C PHE A 22 -8.64 2.00 6.62
N ALA A 23 -9.92 1.98 7.03
CA ALA A 23 -10.37 1.30 8.25
C ALA A 23 -10.11 -0.21 8.24
N SER A 24 -10.06 -0.83 7.07
CA SER A 24 -9.81 -2.26 6.88
C SER A 24 -8.38 -2.61 6.46
N ASP A 25 -7.46 -1.65 6.34
CA ASP A 25 -6.09 -1.88 5.86
C ASP A 25 -5.36 -2.94 6.70
N ALA A 26 -5.50 -2.87 8.03
CA ALA A 26 -4.89 -3.84 8.92
C ALA A 26 -5.37 -5.27 8.65
N LYS A 27 -6.68 -5.44 8.37
CA LYS A 27 -7.25 -6.75 8.05
C LYS A 27 -6.89 -7.21 6.64
N ALA A 28 -6.87 -6.30 5.67
CA ALA A 28 -6.40 -6.58 4.32
C ALA A 28 -4.96 -7.12 4.34
N ARG A 29 -4.08 -6.47 5.11
CA ARG A 29 -2.70 -6.89 5.32
C ARG A 29 -2.58 -8.27 5.95
N GLU A 30 -3.34 -8.53 7.01
CA GLU A 30 -3.37 -9.86 7.66
C GLU A 30 -3.75 -10.96 6.67
N VAL A 31 -4.80 -10.73 5.89
CA VAL A 31 -5.29 -11.68 4.88
C VAL A 31 -4.26 -11.88 3.76
N ALA A 32 -3.62 -10.81 3.29
CA ALA A 32 -2.58 -10.88 2.28
C ALA A 32 -1.39 -11.71 2.76
N ASN A 33 -0.86 -11.42 3.94
CA ASN A 33 0.25 -12.18 4.53
C ASN A 33 -0.10 -13.65 4.71
N ALA A 34 -1.30 -13.97 5.24
CA ALA A 34 -1.72 -15.36 5.39
C ALA A 34 -1.79 -16.11 4.04
N ALA A 35 -2.23 -15.45 2.97
CA ALA A 35 -2.28 -16.04 1.64
C ALA A 35 -0.88 -16.22 1.02
N LEU A 36 0.04 -15.27 1.24
CA LEU A 36 1.44 -15.38 0.82
C LEU A 36 2.15 -16.53 1.54
N ASP A 37 1.99 -16.62 2.85
CA ASP A 37 2.62 -17.65 3.68
C ASP A 37 2.09 -19.06 3.34
N ALA A 38 0.84 -19.15 2.85
CA ALA A 38 0.23 -20.37 2.33
C ALA A 38 0.56 -20.65 0.85
N GLY A 39 1.40 -19.84 0.21
CA GLY A 39 1.80 -19.99 -1.20
C GLY A 39 0.65 -19.84 -2.21
N HIS A 40 -0.46 -19.20 -1.83
CA HIS A 40 -1.64 -19.07 -2.69
C HIS A 40 -1.37 -18.22 -3.94
N GLU A 41 -0.35 -17.37 -3.90
CA GLU A 41 0.09 -16.57 -5.05
C GLU A 41 0.46 -17.43 -6.27
N HIS A 42 0.95 -18.66 -6.08
CA HIS A 42 1.33 -19.55 -7.19
C HIS A 42 0.15 -19.95 -8.08
N ALA A 43 -1.08 -19.92 -7.55
CA ALA A 43 -2.30 -20.22 -8.29
C ALA A 43 -2.93 -18.97 -8.96
N LEU A 44 -2.37 -17.78 -8.73
CA LEU A 44 -2.89 -16.51 -9.23
C LEU A 44 -2.22 -16.07 -10.54
N THR A 45 -2.94 -15.31 -11.36
CA THR A 45 -2.35 -14.55 -12.47
C THR A 45 -1.44 -13.43 -11.94
N GLN A 46 -0.67 -12.81 -12.83
CA GLN A 46 0.21 -11.70 -12.45
C GLN A 46 -0.58 -10.50 -11.92
N GLU A 47 -1.70 -10.16 -12.55
CA GLU A 47 -2.60 -9.08 -12.13
C GLU A 47 -3.25 -9.40 -10.79
N GLU A 48 -3.62 -10.65 -10.56
CA GLU A 48 -4.15 -11.08 -9.27
C GLU A 48 -3.09 -11.01 -8.17
N ARG A 49 -1.83 -11.39 -8.45
CA ARG A 49 -0.71 -11.21 -7.51
C ARG A 49 -0.48 -9.75 -7.17
N LEU A 50 -0.58 -8.84 -8.15
CA LEU A 50 -0.52 -7.40 -7.89
C LEU A 50 -1.51 -7.01 -6.79
N PHE A 51 -2.79 -7.37 -6.94
CA PHE A 51 -3.81 -7.07 -5.92
C PHE A 51 -3.54 -7.76 -4.58
N LEU A 52 -2.93 -8.94 -4.57
CA LEU A 52 -2.50 -9.61 -3.34
C LEU A 52 -1.40 -8.83 -2.61
N TYR A 53 -0.55 -8.10 -3.34
CA TYR A 53 0.60 -7.37 -2.80
C TYR A 53 0.26 -5.95 -2.35
N LEU A 54 -0.75 -5.31 -2.96
CA LEU A 54 -1.16 -3.93 -2.62
C LEU A 54 -1.41 -3.68 -1.12
N PRO A 55 -2.00 -4.59 -0.31
CA PRO A 55 -2.13 -4.37 1.13
C PRO A 55 -0.80 -4.16 1.86
N LEU A 56 0.31 -4.70 1.34
CA LEU A 56 1.66 -4.42 1.86
C LEU A 56 2.13 -3.02 1.45
N GLU A 57 1.92 -2.63 0.18
CA GLU A 57 2.22 -1.29 -0.34
C GLU A 57 1.43 -0.19 0.41
N HIS A 58 0.24 -0.52 0.90
CA HIS A 58 -0.61 0.39 1.65
C HIS A 58 -0.29 0.48 3.15
N SER A 59 0.55 -0.42 3.67
CA SER A 59 0.95 -0.47 5.07
C SER A 59 1.89 0.69 5.42
N GLU A 60 1.77 1.23 6.63
CA GLU A 60 2.72 2.21 7.18
C GLU A 60 3.89 1.55 7.94
N GLU A 61 4.15 0.26 7.69
CA GLU A 61 5.27 -0.50 8.26
C GLU A 61 6.38 -0.72 7.23
N LEU A 62 7.63 -0.37 7.58
CA LEU A 62 8.77 -0.47 6.65
C LEU A 62 9.02 -1.91 6.15
N ALA A 63 8.88 -2.91 7.02
CA ALA A 63 9.08 -4.31 6.64
C ALA A 63 8.08 -4.79 5.57
N ASP A 64 6.83 -4.31 5.62
CA ASP A 64 5.84 -4.62 4.59
C ASP A 64 6.21 -3.97 3.25
N GLN A 65 6.71 -2.73 3.29
CA GLN A 65 7.16 -2.00 2.11
C GLN A 65 8.35 -2.69 1.43
N GLU A 66 9.33 -3.15 2.20
CA GLU A 66 10.47 -3.91 1.68
C GLU A 66 10.02 -5.23 1.04
N ARG A 67 9.15 -5.99 1.71
CA ARG A 67 8.55 -7.22 1.17
C ARG A 67 7.77 -6.94 -0.12
N CYS A 68 7.01 -5.84 -0.17
CA CYS A 68 6.25 -5.45 -1.35
C CYS A 68 7.17 -5.17 -2.55
N VAL A 69 8.26 -4.42 -2.35
CA VAL A 69 9.24 -4.14 -3.41
C VAL A 69 9.87 -5.44 -3.94
N GLU A 70 10.20 -6.39 -3.06
CA GLU A 70 10.73 -7.69 -3.46
C GLU A 70 9.73 -8.49 -4.30
N LEU A 71 8.47 -8.55 -3.87
CA LEU A 71 7.39 -9.24 -4.57
C LEU A 71 7.09 -8.61 -5.93
N MET A 72 6.99 -7.28 -6.01
CA MET A 72 6.75 -6.55 -7.26
C MET A 72 7.91 -6.70 -8.25
N ARG A 73 9.15 -6.75 -7.75
CA ARG A 73 10.33 -7.01 -8.60
C ARG A 73 10.26 -8.39 -9.26
N ALA A 74 9.72 -9.39 -8.56
CA ALA A 74 9.57 -10.74 -9.08
C ALA A 74 8.44 -10.89 -10.12
N LEU A 75 7.60 -9.87 -10.34
CA LEU A 75 6.57 -9.90 -11.38
C LEU A 75 7.13 -9.65 -12.79
N ASP A 76 8.40 -9.24 -12.94
CA ASP A 76 9.28 -9.14 -14.13
C ASP A 76 8.77 -8.32 -15.35
N GLU A 77 7.47 -8.08 -15.52
CA GLU A 77 6.93 -7.55 -16.79
C GLU A 77 6.38 -6.12 -16.72
N THR A 78 6.31 -5.50 -15.54
CA THR A 78 5.73 -4.14 -15.40
C THR A 78 6.61 -3.19 -14.57
N PRO A 79 7.55 -2.45 -15.22
CA PRO A 79 8.41 -1.47 -14.55
C PRO A 79 7.63 -0.42 -13.74
N MET A 80 6.41 -0.10 -14.17
CA MET A 80 5.54 0.86 -13.49
C MET A 80 5.12 0.38 -12.09
N TRP A 81 4.75 -0.88 -11.89
CA TRP A 81 4.32 -1.36 -10.57
C TRP A 81 5.47 -1.35 -9.57
N LEU A 82 6.67 -1.73 -10.03
CA LEU A 82 7.88 -1.64 -9.21
C LEU A 82 8.22 -0.19 -8.85
N ASP A 83 8.09 0.76 -9.79
CA ASP A 83 8.29 2.19 -9.52
C ASP A 83 7.34 2.69 -8.40
N TYR A 84 6.05 2.35 -8.48
CA TYR A 84 5.09 2.71 -7.44
C TYR A 84 5.43 2.11 -6.09
N ALA A 85 5.78 0.81 -6.02
CA ALA A 85 6.15 0.17 -4.77
C ALA A 85 7.41 0.78 -4.15
N VAL A 86 8.41 1.13 -4.96
CA VAL A 86 9.63 1.81 -4.49
C VAL A 86 9.29 3.20 -3.94
N ARG A 87 8.42 3.95 -4.63
CA ARG A 87 8.00 5.28 -4.16
C ARG A 87 7.22 5.21 -2.84
N HIS A 88 6.32 4.25 -2.67
CA HIS A 88 5.63 4.03 -1.38
C HIS A 88 6.63 3.70 -0.28
N ARG A 89 7.57 2.79 -0.56
CA ARG A 89 8.62 2.39 0.39
C ARG A 89 9.48 3.56 0.82
N ASP A 90 9.89 4.43 -0.10
CA ASP A 90 10.75 5.57 0.21
C ASP A 90 10.03 6.62 1.06
N VAL A 91 8.72 6.81 0.86
CA VAL A 91 7.89 7.68 1.72
C VAL A 91 7.83 7.12 3.15
N ILE A 92 7.59 5.81 3.30
CA ILE A 92 7.56 5.17 4.63
C ILE A 92 8.94 5.15 5.27
N ALA A 93 10.01 4.90 4.51
CA ALA A 93 11.38 4.95 5.03
C ALA A 93 11.75 6.34 5.56
N ARG A 94 11.24 7.41 4.91
CA ARG A 94 11.50 8.80 5.31
C ARG A 94 10.65 9.26 6.50
N PHE A 95 9.35 8.98 6.48
CA PHE A 95 8.40 9.57 7.43
C PHE A 95 7.80 8.59 8.44
N GLY A 96 7.99 7.28 8.24
CA GLY A 96 7.36 6.22 9.03
C GLY A 96 5.85 6.11 8.83
N ARG A 97 5.26 6.89 7.90
CA ARG A 97 3.83 6.95 7.58
C ARG A 97 3.62 7.67 6.25
N PHE A 98 2.39 7.68 5.73
CA PHE A 98 2.00 8.42 4.54
C PHE A 98 1.49 9.83 4.90
N PRO A 99 2.24 10.92 4.62
CA PRO A 99 1.83 12.26 5.02
C PRO A 99 0.52 12.73 4.39
N HIS A 100 0.21 12.28 3.17
CA HIS A 100 -1.04 12.63 2.49
C HIS A 100 -2.29 12.08 3.19
N ARG A 101 -2.14 11.10 4.10
CA ARG A 101 -3.23 10.58 4.94
C ARG A 101 -3.42 11.40 6.23
N ASN A 102 -2.53 12.34 6.56
CA ASN A 102 -2.57 13.04 7.84
C ASN A 102 -3.88 13.80 8.07
N ALA A 103 -4.31 14.61 7.10
CA ALA A 103 -5.54 15.40 7.23
C ALA A 103 -6.79 14.53 7.41
N VAL A 104 -6.93 13.48 6.60
CA VAL A 104 -8.10 12.58 6.66
C VAL A 104 -8.09 11.72 7.91
N LEU A 105 -6.92 11.37 8.45
CA LEU A 105 -6.79 10.61 9.71
C LEU A 105 -6.72 11.50 10.97
N GLY A 106 -6.85 12.83 10.83
CA GLY A 106 -6.78 13.76 11.97
C GLY A 106 -5.39 13.84 12.63
N ARG A 107 -4.31 13.54 11.89
CA ARG A 107 -2.92 13.64 12.35
C ARG A 107 -2.36 15.02 12.05
N GLU A 108 -1.56 15.56 12.96
CA GLU A 108 -0.77 16.76 12.71
C GLU A 108 0.45 16.42 11.84
N SER A 109 0.66 17.21 10.78
CA SER A 109 1.84 17.11 9.91
C SER A 109 3.00 17.90 10.51
N THR A 110 4.20 17.32 10.46
CA THR A 110 5.45 18.02 10.75
C THR A 110 5.78 19.05 9.66
N ALA A 111 6.72 19.97 9.93
CA ALA A 111 7.19 20.93 8.93
C ALA A 111 7.74 20.25 7.67
N GLU A 112 8.52 19.16 7.84
CA GLU A 112 9.09 18.39 6.73
C GLU A 112 7.99 17.71 5.90
N GLU A 113 6.97 17.14 6.56
CA GLU A 113 5.82 16.56 5.87
C GLU A 113 5.02 17.61 5.09
N CYS A 114 4.83 18.82 5.66
CA CYS A 114 4.18 19.92 4.96
C CYS A 114 4.95 20.35 3.71
N GLU A 115 6.29 20.45 3.80
CA GLU A 115 7.14 20.74 2.64
C GLU A 115 7.05 19.64 1.57
N PHE A 116 7.07 18.37 1.99
CA PHE A 116 6.92 17.23 1.10
C PHE A 116 5.56 17.24 0.37
N LEU A 117 4.47 17.55 1.08
CA LEU A 117 3.12 17.60 0.50
C LEU A 117 2.97 18.66 -0.62
N MET A 118 3.84 19.67 -0.66
CA MET A 118 3.87 20.67 -1.74
C MET A 118 4.59 20.19 -3.02
N GLN A 119 5.29 19.06 -2.97
CA GLN A 119 6.05 18.53 -4.11
C GLN A 119 5.20 17.59 -4.99
N PRO A 120 5.50 17.47 -6.30
CA PRO A 120 4.89 16.45 -7.16
C PRO A 120 5.14 15.04 -6.62
N GLY A 121 4.14 14.16 -6.73
CA GLY A 121 4.26 12.77 -6.30
C GLY A 121 4.20 12.54 -4.79
N SER A 122 3.75 13.53 -4.02
CA SER A 122 3.55 13.45 -2.56
C SER A 122 2.30 12.67 -2.13
N SER A 123 1.47 12.29 -3.10
CA SER A 123 0.29 11.43 -2.95
C SER A 123 0.21 10.42 -4.11
N PHE A 124 -0.57 9.36 -3.89
CA PHE A 124 -0.83 8.29 -4.85
C PHE A 124 -2.34 8.17 -5.12
#